data_AF-A0A0P7C2T2-F1
#
_entry.id   AF-A0A0P7C2T2-F1
#
_cell.length_a   1.000
_cell.length_b   1.000
_cell.length_c   1.000
_cell.angle_alpha   90.00
_cell.angle_beta   90.00
_cell.angle_gamma   90.00
#
_symmetry.space_group_name_H-M   'P 1'
#
loop_
_entity.id
_entity.type
_entity.pdbx_description
1 polymer ?
#
loop_
_entity_poly.entity_id
_entity_poly.type
_entity_poly.pdbx_seq_one_letter_code
_entity_poly.pdbx_strand_id
1 'polypeptide(L)'
;MKRAVDIVGSLAGLAVAAPVLTVAAVAIKADDGGPVLFRQERVGVAGEPFTMLKLRTMTVGTEHTGLGLLAGQDDPRTTRVGRVLRRMSIDELPQLLNVLAGQMSLVGPRPTVRSQVNRYSVRQMGRLQVHPGIAGWAQVNGRNQICWNRRIELDLWYIHHWSLRLDLVILWRALVTAVAGDGTYGASGVTQDFGNCQGEGGCRCAPAAGSHPRRRRGHPRTTAPLHADRTGDGQHPPPRALVGGVA
;
A
#
# COMPACT_ATOMS: atom_id res chain seq x y z
N MET A 1 -14.11 22.35 -15.69
CA MET A 1 -12.68 22.35 -16.06
C MET A 1 -11.96 21.05 -15.71
N LYS A 2 -11.89 20.62 -14.43
CA LYS A 2 -11.22 19.36 -14.02
C LYS A 2 -11.65 18.13 -14.83
N ARG A 3 -12.95 17.93 -15.01
CA ARG A 3 -13.48 16.79 -15.79
C ARG A 3 -13.00 16.76 -17.24
N ALA A 4 -12.87 17.91 -17.90
CA ALA A 4 -12.38 17.99 -19.27
C ALA A 4 -10.89 17.59 -19.35
N VAL A 5 -10.09 18.07 -18.39
CA VAL A 5 -8.68 17.67 -18.24
C VAL A 5 -8.57 16.17 -18.01
N ASP A 6 -9.42 15.60 -17.15
CA ASP A 6 -9.46 14.17 -16.88
C ASP A 6 -9.77 13.35 -18.14
N ILE A 7 -10.76 13.77 -18.94
CA ILE A 7 -11.12 13.08 -20.18
C ILE A 7 -9.99 13.17 -21.20
N VAL A 8 -9.50 14.37 -21.50
CA VAL A 8 -8.44 14.59 -22.51
C VAL A 8 -7.16 13.88 -22.09
N GLY A 9 -6.73 14.04 -20.83
CA GLY A 9 -5.54 13.39 -20.32
C GLY A 9 -5.67 11.87 -20.28
N SER A 10 -6.87 11.33 -20.00
CA SER A 10 -7.08 9.87 -20.02
C SER A 10 -7.09 9.30 -21.43
N LEU A 11 -7.67 10.01 -22.40
CA LEU A 11 -7.61 9.61 -23.81
C LEU A 11 -6.18 9.62 -24.34
N ALA A 12 -5.43 10.70 -24.09
CA ALA A 12 -4.02 10.78 -24.46
C ALA A 12 -3.18 9.69 -23.76
N GLY A 13 -3.40 9.50 -22.46
CA GLY A 13 -2.77 8.44 -21.68
C GLY A 13 -3.06 7.05 -22.21
N LEU A 14 -4.31 6.76 -22.60
CA LEU A 14 -4.70 5.49 -23.19
C LEU A 14 -4.08 5.28 -24.58
N ALA A 15 -4.01 6.32 -25.41
CA ALA A 15 -3.37 6.24 -26.72
C ALA A 15 -1.89 5.85 -26.59
N VAL A 16 -1.17 6.46 -25.63
CA VAL A 16 0.23 6.14 -25.33
C VAL A 16 0.37 4.77 -24.65
N ALA A 17 -0.56 4.43 -23.75
CA ALA A 17 -0.54 3.17 -23.01
C ALA A 17 -0.97 1.96 -23.85
N ALA A 18 -1.72 2.16 -24.94
CA ALA A 18 -2.25 1.08 -25.77
C ALA A 18 -1.21 0.04 -26.21
N PRO A 19 -0.04 0.41 -26.79
CA PRO A 19 0.99 -0.58 -27.13
C PRO A 19 1.52 -1.32 -25.90
N VAL A 20 1.73 -0.62 -24.79
CA VAL A 20 2.22 -1.21 -23.53
C VAL A 20 1.20 -2.19 -22.94
N LEU A 21 -0.09 -1.83 -22.94
CA LEU A 21 -1.19 -2.66 -22.48
C LEU A 21 -1.35 -3.91 -23.35
N THR A 22 -1.17 -3.80 -24.66
CA THR A 22 -1.19 -4.97 -25.58
C THR A 22 -0.06 -5.94 -25.25
N VAL A 23 1.18 -5.45 -25.13
CA VAL A 23 2.33 -6.29 -24.76
C VAL A 23 2.12 -6.94 -23.39
N ALA A 24 1.65 -6.17 -22.41
CA ALA A 24 1.35 -6.68 -21.09
C ALA A 24 0.25 -7.75 -21.11
N ALA A 25 -0.81 -7.57 -21.91
CA ALA A 25 -1.88 -8.55 -22.06
C ALA A 25 -1.37 -9.89 -22.63
N VAL A 26 -0.53 -9.83 -23.67
CA VAL A 26 0.11 -11.01 -24.25
C VAL A 26 1.03 -11.69 -23.23
N ALA A 27 1.85 -10.93 -22.51
CA ALA A 27 2.75 -11.47 -21.50
C ALA A 27 1.98 -12.15 -20.35
N ILE A 28 0.89 -11.56 -19.87
CA ILE A 28 0.02 -12.15 -18.83
C ILE A 28 -0.59 -13.46 -19.33
N LYS A 29 -1.02 -13.51 -20.60
CA LYS A 29 -1.57 -14.74 -21.21
C LYS A 29 -0.53 -15.82 -21.41
N ALA A 30 0.69 -15.45 -21.78
CA ALA A 30 1.79 -16.37 -21.98
C ALA A 30 2.37 -16.93 -20.66
N ASP A 31 2.24 -16.22 -19.53
CA ASP A 31 2.79 -16.66 -18.24
C ASP A 31 1.97 -17.82 -17.62
N ASP A 32 0.64 -17.70 -17.53
CA ASP A 32 -0.21 -18.72 -16.91
C ASP A 32 -1.61 -18.90 -17.54
N GLY A 33 -1.91 -18.24 -18.67
CA GLY A 33 -3.20 -18.33 -19.37
C GLY A 33 -4.38 -17.61 -18.71
N GLY A 34 -4.19 -17.02 -17.52
CA GLY A 34 -5.25 -16.36 -16.74
C GLY A 34 -5.88 -15.13 -17.40
N PRO A 35 -6.90 -14.52 -16.79
CA PRO A 35 -7.51 -13.29 -17.29
C PRO A 35 -6.50 -12.14 -17.28
N VAL A 36 -6.61 -11.22 -18.26
CA VAL A 36 -5.72 -10.05 -18.37
C VAL A 36 -6.06 -8.99 -17.31
N LEU A 37 -7.35 -8.73 -17.16
CA LEU A 37 -7.85 -7.69 -16.26
C LEU A 37 -8.26 -8.30 -14.91
N PHE A 38 -7.75 -7.69 -13.84
CA PHE A 38 -8.23 -7.87 -12.49
C PHE A 38 -9.23 -6.76 -12.14
N ARG A 39 -10.30 -7.13 -11.45
CA ARG A 39 -11.39 -6.23 -11.02
C ARG A 39 -11.45 -6.21 -9.51
N GLN A 40 -11.48 -5.02 -8.93
CA GLN A 40 -11.50 -4.87 -7.50
C GLN A 40 -12.51 -3.81 -7.07
N GLU A 41 -13.43 -4.18 -6.18
CA GLU A 41 -14.36 -3.21 -5.60
C GLU A 41 -13.60 -2.20 -4.74
N ARG A 42 -13.97 -0.93 -4.91
CA ARG A 42 -13.43 0.23 -4.21
C ARG A 42 -14.54 1.20 -3.88
N VAL A 43 -14.28 2.04 -2.89
CA VAL A 43 -15.19 3.13 -2.52
C VAL A 43 -14.78 4.40 -3.25
N GLY A 44 -15.76 5.01 -3.93
CA GLY A 44 -15.64 6.26 -4.68
C GLY A 44 -16.28 7.44 -3.96
N VAL A 45 -16.78 8.39 -4.74
CA VAL A 45 -17.43 9.62 -4.24
C VAL A 45 -18.66 9.26 -3.42
N ALA A 46 -18.88 10.00 -2.32
CA ALA A 46 -20.02 9.84 -1.42
C ALA A 46 -20.15 8.44 -0.80
N GLY A 47 -19.12 7.60 -0.88
CA GLY A 47 -19.18 6.23 -0.37
C GLY A 47 -19.68 5.20 -1.40
N GLU A 48 -19.95 5.61 -2.63
CA GLU A 48 -20.48 4.71 -3.66
C GLU A 48 -19.44 3.69 -4.12
N PRO A 49 -19.78 2.39 -4.17
CA PRO A 49 -18.86 1.36 -4.65
C PRO A 49 -18.67 1.46 -6.18
N PHE A 50 -17.45 1.21 -6.64
CA PHE A 50 -17.15 1.06 -8.06
C PHE A 50 -16.09 -0.01 -8.30
N THR A 51 -16.08 -0.54 -9.52
CA THR A 51 -15.10 -1.57 -9.93
C THR A 51 -13.85 -0.91 -10.49
N MET A 52 -12.76 -0.95 -9.73
CA MET A 52 -11.45 -0.49 -10.17
C MET A 52 -10.79 -1.55 -11.05
N LEU A 53 -10.28 -1.14 -12.22
CA LEU A 53 -9.61 -2.01 -13.19
C LEU A 53 -8.10 -2.00 -13.00
N LYS A 54 -7.47 -3.17 -13.08
CA LYS A 54 -6.02 -3.34 -13.09
C LYS A 54 -5.61 -4.45 -14.05
N LEU A 55 -4.33 -4.48 -14.43
CA LEU A 55 -3.77 -5.71 -14.98
C LEU A 55 -3.61 -6.74 -13.87
N ARG A 56 -3.85 -8.00 -14.20
CA ARG A 56 -3.63 -9.09 -13.26
C ARG A 56 -2.13 -9.28 -13.03
N THR A 57 -1.73 -9.23 -11.77
CA THR A 57 -0.33 -9.42 -11.35
C THR A 57 -0.15 -10.59 -10.41
N MET A 58 -1.25 -11.24 -10.00
CA MET A 58 -1.27 -12.34 -9.05
C MET A 58 -1.96 -13.57 -9.66
N THR A 59 -1.63 -14.74 -9.14
CA THR A 59 -2.25 -16.01 -9.54
C THR A 59 -3.74 -15.98 -9.20
N VAL A 60 -4.57 -16.55 -10.08
CA VAL A 60 -6.03 -16.58 -9.93
C VAL A 60 -6.45 -17.29 -8.64
N GLY A 61 -7.44 -16.75 -7.93
CA GLY A 61 -7.99 -17.37 -6.71
C GLY A 61 -7.16 -17.13 -5.45
N THR A 62 -6.13 -16.29 -5.53
CA THR A 62 -5.26 -15.97 -4.40
C THR A 62 -5.62 -14.67 -3.69
N GLU A 63 -6.74 -14.02 -4.08
CA GLU A 63 -7.17 -12.74 -3.52
C GLU A 63 -7.52 -12.83 -2.02
N HIS A 64 -7.93 -14.02 -1.57
CA HIS A 64 -8.36 -14.31 -0.20
C HIS A 64 -7.34 -15.11 0.61
N THR A 65 -6.16 -15.39 0.06
CA THR A 65 -5.10 -16.16 0.74
C THR A 65 -3.95 -15.26 1.19
N GLY A 66 -3.17 -15.67 2.20
CA GLY A 66 -2.01 -14.92 2.67
C GLY A 66 -2.34 -13.51 3.19
N LEU A 67 -1.68 -12.47 2.63
CA LEU A 67 -1.91 -11.06 3.00
C LEU A 67 -3.24 -10.48 2.45
N GLY A 68 -4.08 -11.32 1.82
CA GLY A 68 -5.35 -10.92 1.24
C GLY A 68 -5.14 -9.87 0.14
N LEU A 69 -5.85 -8.74 0.24
CA LEU A 69 -5.74 -7.63 -0.72
C LEU A 69 -4.45 -6.79 -0.56
N LEU A 70 -3.70 -7.00 0.53
CA LEU A 70 -2.39 -6.38 0.71
C LEU A 70 -1.35 -7.22 -0.03
N ALA A 71 -0.33 -6.52 -0.53
CA ALA A 71 0.81 -7.15 -1.19
C ALA A 71 2.09 -6.84 -0.43
N GLY A 72 2.86 -7.89 -0.18
CA GLY A 72 4.22 -7.81 0.35
C GLY A 72 5.25 -7.80 -0.76
N GLN A 73 6.45 -7.32 -0.43
CA GLN A 73 7.64 -7.54 -1.21
C GLN A 73 7.89 -9.05 -1.30
N ASP A 74 8.13 -9.56 -2.50
CA ASP A 74 8.33 -10.99 -2.78
C ASP A 74 7.14 -11.89 -2.43
N ASP A 75 5.91 -11.37 -2.50
CA ASP A 75 4.69 -12.18 -2.30
C ASP A 75 4.64 -13.35 -3.30
N PRO A 76 4.58 -14.62 -2.81
CA PRO A 76 4.62 -15.81 -3.67
C PRO A 76 3.40 -15.93 -4.59
N ARG A 77 2.33 -15.18 -4.31
CA ARG A 77 1.15 -15.11 -5.17
C ARG A 77 1.37 -14.25 -6.41
N THR A 78 2.45 -13.46 -6.48
CA THR A 78 2.74 -12.57 -7.61
C THR A 78 3.41 -13.34 -8.73
N THR A 79 2.88 -13.26 -9.95
CA THR A 79 3.47 -13.93 -11.11
C THR A 79 4.78 -13.26 -11.55
N ARG A 80 5.56 -13.93 -12.41
CA ARG A 80 6.84 -13.36 -12.90
C ARG A 80 6.59 -12.08 -13.68
N VAL A 81 5.63 -12.11 -14.60
CA VAL A 81 5.18 -10.92 -15.33
C VAL A 81 4.58 -9.89 -14.38
N GLY A 82 3.77 -10.33 -13.42
CA GLY A 82 3.15 -9.49 -12.41
C GLY A 82 4.16 -8.67 -11.60
N ARG A 83 5.31 -9.26 -11.25
CA ARG A 83 6.40 -8.58 -10.53
C ARG A 83 6.95 -7.38 -11.31
N VAL A 84 7.11 -7.53 -12.63
CA VAL A 84 7.58 -6.44 -13.51
C VAL A 84 6.49 -5.36 -13.64
N LEU A 85 5.24 -5.77 -13.89
CA LEU A 85 4.11 -4.85 -14.04
C LEU A 85 3.93 -3.96 -12.80
N ARG A 86 4.03 -4.54 -11.60
CA ARG A 86 3.92 -3.80 -10.33
C ARG A 86 5.10 -2.86 -10.09
N ARG A 87 6.32 -3.30 -10.41
CA ARG A 87 7.53 -2.47 -10.25
C ARG A 87 7.44 -1.20 -11.09
N MET A 88 6.96 -1.34 -12.33
CA MET A 88 6.81 -0.22 -13.27
C MET A 88 5.46 0.52 -13.12
N SER A 89 4.60 0.11 -12.17
CA SER A 89 3.23 0.62 -12.01
C SER A 89 2.35 0.53 -13.28
N ILE A 90 2.69 -0.37 -14.20
CA ILE A 90 1.96 -0.59 -15.46
C ILE A 90 0.60 -1.24 -15.18
N ASP A 91 0.49 -1.97 -14.07
CA ASP A 91 -0.74 -2.65 -13.67
C ASP A 91 -1.91 -1.70 -13.35
N GLU A 92 -1.63 -0.41 -13.14
CA GLU A 92 -2.64 0.60 -12.83
C GLU A 92 -3.14 1.35 -14.08
N LEU A 93 -2.51 1.18 -15.25
CA LEU A 93 -2.91 1.86 -16.48
C LEU A 93 -4.37 1.60 -16.92
N PRO A 94 -4.97 0.41 -16.72
CA PRO A 94 -6.39 0.21 -17.02
C PRO A 94 -7.35 1.14 -16.25
N GLN A 95 -6.92 1.77 -15.16
CA GLN A 95 -7.73 2.74 -14.40
C GLN A 95 -8.06 3.99 -15.22
N LEU A 96 -7.33 4.28 -16.31
CA LEU A 96 -7.71 5.37 -17.23
C LEU A 96 -9.11 5.17 -17.81
N LEU A 97 -9.56 3.92 -17.98
CA LEU A 97 -10.94 3.61 -18.37
C LEU A 97 -11.95 3.99 -17.25
N ASN A 98 -11.59 3.80 -15.98
CA ASN A 98 -12.42 4.26 -14.86
C ASN A 98 -12.52 5.79 -14.80
N VAL A 99 -11.46 6.49 -15.20
CA VAL A 99 -11.51 7.95 -15.36
C VAL A 99 -12.47 8.32 -16.47
N LEU A 100 -12.37 7.71 -17.65
CA LEU A 100 -13.33 7.97 -18.74
C LEU A 100 -14.78 7.66 -18.33
N ALA A 101 -15.00 6.58 -17.59
CA ALA A 101 -16.32 6.20 -17.05
C ALA A 101 -16.86 7.16 -15.96
N GLY A 102 -16.06 8.15 -15.51
CA GLY A 102 -16.49 9.12 -14.50
C GLY A 102 -16.47 8.58 -13.06
N GLN A 103 -15.84 7.42 -12.84
CA GLN A 103 -15.71 6.82 -11.52
C GLN A 103 -14.46 7.36 -10.79
N MET A 104 -13.42 7.69 -11.55
CA MET A 104 -12.14 8.21 -11.05
C MET A 104 -11.76 9.54 -11.72
N SER A 105 -10.73 10.20 -11.17
CA SER A 105 -10.03 11.34 -11.74
C SER A 105 -8.56 10.97 -12.01
N LEU A 106 -7.85 11.74 -12.85
CA LEU A 106 -6.40 11.56 -13.00
C LEU A 106 -5.68 11.84 -11.67
N VAL A 107 -6.15 12.84 -10.93
CA VAL A 107 -5.59 13.27 -9.64
C VAL A 107 -6.66 13.33 -8.56
N GLY A 108 -6.42 12.62 -7.46
CA GLY A 108 -7.32 12.51 -6.32
C GLY A 108 -6.77 11.59 -5.22
N PRO A 109 -7.47 11.46 -4.09
CA PRO A 109 -7.15 10.47 -3.06
C PRO A 109 -7.16 9.05 -3.63
N ARG A 110 -6.26 8.19 -3.17
CA ARG A 110 -6.23 6.80 -3.66
C ARG A 110 -7.49 6.04 -3.20
N PRO A 111 -8.19 5.31 -4.09
CA PRO A 111 -9.41 4.59 -3.73
C PRO A 111 -9.15 3.49 -2.72
N THR A 112 -10.00 3.39 -1.70
CA THR A 112 -9.85 2.48 -0.57
C THR A 112 -10.91 1.38 -0.56
N VAL A 113 -10.62 0.26 0.11
CA VAL A 113 -11.61 -0.83 0.28
C VAL A 113 -12.66 -0.45 1.32
N ARG A 114 -13.83 -1.08 1.25
CA ARG A 114 -14.92 -0.79 2.19
C ARG A 114 -14.55 -1.04 3.65
N SER A 115 -13.78 -2.10 3.93
CA SER A 115 -13.27 -2.38 5.28
C SER A 115 -12.38 -1.27 5.84
N GLN A 116 -11.67 -0.53 4.98
CA GLN A 116 -10.88 0.63 5.38
C GLN A 116 -11.77 1.85 5.65
N VAL A 117 -12.73 2.10 4.76
CA VAL A 117 -13.67 3.22 4.89
C VAL A 117 -14.50 3.13 6.17
N ASN A 118 -14.92 1.91 6.54
CA ASN A 118 -15.67 1.68 7.78
C ASN A 118 -14.91 2.07 9.06
N ARG A 119 -13.59 2.31 8.96
CA ARG A 119 -12.72 2.70 10.08
C ARG A 119 -12.36 4.19 10.08
N TYR A 120 -12.86 4.96 9.11
CA TYR A 120 -12.60 6.39 9.05
C TYR A 120 -13.36 7.13 10.16
N SER A 121 -12.69 8.11 10.76
CA SER A 121 -13.40 9.11 11.57
C SER A 121 -14.22 10.05 10.68
N VAL A 122 -15.11 10.83 11.30
CA VAL A 122 -15.93 11.86 10.61
C VAL A 122 -15.07 12.79 9.74
N ARG A 123 -13.88 13.17 10.23
CA ARG A 123 -12.94 13.99 9.44
C ARG A 123 -12.36 13.23 8.25
N GLN A 124 -12.02 11.95 8.43
CA GLN A 124 -11.41 11.13 7.38
C GLN A 124 -12.41 10.78 6.27
N MET A 125 -13.72 10.79 6.55
CA MET A 125 -14.79 10.73 5.53
C MET A 125 -14.68 11.85 4.49
N GLY A 126 -14.06 12.98 4.82
CA GLY A 126 -13.78 14.06 3.87
C GLY A 126 -13.06 13.59 2.60
N ARG A 127 -12.29 12.49 2.66
CA ARG A 127 -11.63 11.89 1.48
C ARG A 127 -12.60 11.43 0.39
N LEU A 128 -13.85 11.13 0.75
CA LEU A 128 -14.88 10.64 -0.18
C LEU A 128 -15.68 11.79 -0.83
N GLN A 129 -15.32 13.06 -0.57
CA GLN A 129 -16.01 14.21 -1.16
C GLN A 129 -15.63 14.47 -2.63
N VAL A 130 -14.52 13.89 -3.10
CA VAL A 130 -14.02 14.06 -4.47
C VAL A 130 -13.74 12.72 -5.11
N HIS A 131 -13.69 12.68 -6.45
CA HIS A 131 -13.36 11.45 -7.16
C HIS A 131 -11.97 10.93 -6.74
N PRO A 132 -11.84 9.61 -6.49
CA PRO A 132 -10.55 9.02 -6.25
C PRO A 132 -9.64 9.15 -7.48
N GLY A 133 -8.33 9.20 -7.24
CA GLY A 133 -7.30 9.45 -8.25
C GLY A 133 -6.51 8.21 -8.63
N ILE A 134 -6.00 8.20 -9.87
CA ILE A 134 -4.89 7.32 -10.27
C ILE A 134 -3.61 7.76 -9.55
N ALA A 135 -3.33 9.07 -9.60
CA ALA A 135 -2.27 9.74 -8.85
C ALA A 135 -2.88 10.62 -7.74
N GLY A 136 -2.07 10.95 -6.75
CA GLY A 136 -2.52 11.70 -5.58
C GLY A 136 -1.38 12.30 -4.77
N TRP A 137 -1.70 13.31 -3.98
CA TRP A 137 -0.70 14.03 -3.18
C TRP A 137 0.01 13.12 -2.18
N ALA A 138 -0.72 12.24 -1.50
CA ALA A 138 -0.13 11.24 -0.61
C ALA A 138 0.76 10.23 -1.37
N GLN A 139 0.39 9.87 -2.60
CA GLN A 139 1.21 9.01 -3.44
C GLN A 139 2.55 9.69 -3.75
N VAL A 140 2.58 10.95 -4.21
CA VAL A 140 3.85 11.59 -4.59
C VAL A 140 4.72 12.06 -3.42
N ASN A 141 4.21 12.09 -2.18
CA ASN A 141 4.93 12.54 -0.98
C ASN A 141 5.23 11.42 0.04
N GLY A 142 5.18 10.15 -0.36
CA GLY A 142 5.62 9.04 0.49
C GLY A 142 5.07 7.68 0.14
N ARG A 143 4.03 7.58 -0.70
CA ARG A 143 3.40 6.31 -1.12
C ARG A 143 3.18 5.36 0.07
N ASN A 144 3.81 4.20 0.02
CA ASN A 144 3.69 3.14 0.99
C ASN A 144 4.64 3.29 2.20
N GLN A 145 5.56 4.26 2.18
CA GLN A 145 6.57 4.49 3.22
C GLN A 145 6.03 5.29 4.41
N ILE A 146 4.94 6.03 4.22
CA ILE A 146 4.28 6.79 5.27
C ILE A 146 3.09 6.01 5.85
N CYS A 147 2.82 6.21 7.14
CA CYS A 147 1.70 5.58 7.82
C CYS A 147 0.34 6.03 7.25
N TRP A 148 -0.66 5.17 7.40
CA TRP A 148 -2.00 5.38 6.86
C TRP A 148 -2.64 6.71 7.25
N ASN A 149 -2.59 7.08 8.54
CA ASN A 149 -3.13 8.37 9.01
C ASN A 149 -2.47 9.56 8.35
N ARG A 150 -1.15 9.52 8.13
CA ARG A 150 -0.44 10.61 7.43
C ARG A 150 -0.85 10.72 5.97
N ARG A 151 -1.12 9.59 5.29
CA ARG A 151 -1.67 9.60 3.93
C ARG A 151 -3.02 10.27 3.88
N ILE A 152 -3.89 9.93 4.83
CA ILE A 152 -5.22 10.53 4.95
C ILE A 152 -5.12 12.04 5.13
N GLU A 153 -4.24 12.53 6.00
CA GLU A 153 -4.05 13.98 6.19
C GLU A 153 -3.52 14.67 4.92
N LEU A 154 -2.63 14.01 4.16
CA LEU A 154 -2.16 14.54 2.87
C LEU A 154 -3.28 14.58 1.81
N ASP A 155 -4.14 13.56 1.79
CA ASP A 155 -5.29 13.52 0.88
C ASP A 155 -6.31 14.62 1.23
N LEU A 156 -6.61 14.82 2.53
CA LEU A 156 -7.47 15.91 2.98
C LEU A 156 -6.85 17.28 2.66
N TRP A 157 -5.55 17.45 2.87
CA TRP A 157 -4.85 18.68 2.49
C TRP A 157 -5.00 18.98 1.00
N TYR A 158 -4.82 17.97 0.13
CA TYR A 158 -5.00 18.12 -1.31
C TYR A 158 -6.42 18.58 -1.66
N ILE A 159 -7.45 17.99 -1.04
CA ILE A 159 -8.85 18.37 -1.27
C ILE A 159 -9.06 19.86 -0.95
N HIS A 160 -8.52 20.34 0.16
CA HIS A 160 -8.65 21.74 0.57
C HIS A 160 -7.82 22.72 -0.27
N HIS A 161 -6.71 22.29 -0.87
CA HIS A 161 -5.79 23.15 -1.63
C HIS A 161 -5.81 22.86 -3.13
N TRP A 162 -6.88 22.23 -3.61
CA TRP A 162 -6.96 21.80 -4.99
C TRP A 162 -6.82 22.99 -5.94
N SER A 163 -5.95 22.81 -6.92
CA SER A 163 -5.79 23.73 -8.07
C SER A 163 -5.29 22.93 -9.26
N LEU A 164 -5.56 23.42 -10.48
CA LEU A 164 -5.03 22.78 -11.68
C LEU A 164 -3.50 22.71 -11.69
N ARG A 165 -2.83 23.74 -11.17
CA ARG A 165 -1.37 23.75 -11.06
C ARG A 165 -0.88 22.62 -10.16
N LEU A 166 -1.57 22.38 -9.03
CA LEU A 166 -1.25 21.28 -8.14
C LEU A 166 -1.46 19.92 -8.82
N ASP A 167 -2.54 19.75 -9.59
CA ASP A 167 -2.79 18.53 -10.37
C ASP A 167 -1.63 18.27 -11.35
N LEU A 168 -1.16 19.28 -12.08
CA LEU A 168 -0.01 19.15 -12.99
C LEU A 168 1.28 18.75 -12.26
N VAL A 169 1.55 19.34 -11.09
CA VAL A 169 2.70 18.97 -10.25
C VAL A 169 2.60 17.51 -9.79
N ILE A 170 1.41 17.07 -9.39
CA ILE A 170 1.19 15.68 -8.97
C ILE A 170 1.39 14.72 -10.14
N LEU A 171 0.84 15.01 -11.31
CA LEU A 171 1.01 14.19 -12.50
C LEU A 171 2.47 14.06 -12.93
N TRP A 172 3.21 15.18 -12.93
CA TRP A 172 4.64 15.18 -13.23
C TRP A 172 5.44 14.32 -12.24
N ARG A 173 5.22 14.51 -10.94
CA ARG A 173 5.91 13.72 -9.90
C ARG A 173 5.52 12.24 -9.98
N ALA A 174 4.27 11.94 -10.29
CA ALA A 174 3.79 10.57 -10.47
C ALA A 174 4.49 9.88 -11.64
N LEU A 175 4.64 10.57 -12.78
CA LEU A 175 5.36 10.09 -13.95
C LEU A 175 6.83 9.80 -13.62
N VAL A 176 7.53 10.75 -12.99
CA VAL A 176 8.94 10.55 -12.57
C VAL A 176 9.08 9.35 -11.65
N THR A 177 8.18 9.20 -10.68
CA THR A 177 8.24 8.07 -9.73
C THR A 177 7.92 6.73 -10.41
N ALA A 178 6.99 6.71 -11.37
CA ALA A 178 6.65 5.51 -12.13
C ALA A 178 7.81 5.01 -13.00
N VAL A 179 8.57 5.93 -13.60
CA VAL A 179 9.78 5.60 -14.39
C VAL A 179 10.93 5.15 -13.48
N ALA A 180 11.10 5.77 -12.30
CA ALA A 180 12.14 5.38 -11.35
C ALA A 180 11.89 4.00 -10.68
N GLY A 181 10.63 3.58 -10.55
CA GLY A 181 10.26 2.30 -9.91
C GLY A 181 10.36 2.30 -8.38
N ASP A 182 10.52 3.46 -7.76
CA ASP A 182 10.77 3.61 -6.32
C ASP A 182 9.48 3.60 -5.46
N GLY A 183 9.56 2.99 -4.27
CA GLY A 183 8.56 3.14 -3.20
C GLY A 183 7.26 2.35 -3.36
N THR A 184 7.27 1.23 -4.09
CA THR A 184 6.12 0.33 -4.26
C THR A 184 5.74 -0.43 -2.98
N TYR A 185 6.71 -0.68 -2.08
CA TYR A 185 6.51 -1.35 -0.80
C TYR A 185 6.78 -0.41 0.38
N GLY A 186 6.15 -0.68 1.52
CA GLY A 186 6.39 0.07 2.76
C GLY A 186 7.74 -0.25 3.38
N ALA A 187 8.15 0.54 4.38
CA ALA A 187 9.44 0.36 5.07
C ALA A 187 9.61 -1.03 5.71
N SER A 188 8.50 -1.72 6.02
CA SER A 188 8.47 -3.09 6.52
C SER A 188 8.34 -4.15 5.43
N GLY A 189 8.51 -3.80 4.15
CA GLY A 189 8.29 -4.69 3.00
C GLY A 189 6.82 -4.95 2.68
N VAL A 190 5.89 -4.50 3.52
CA VAL A 190 4.43 -4.69 3.33
C VAL A 190 3.73 -3.34 3.28
N THR A 191 2.67 -3.23 2.48
CA THR A 191 1.80 -2.05 2.51
C THR A 191 1.02 -2.05 3.83
N GLN A 192 1.44 -1.21 4.78
CA GLN A 192 0.74 -1.07 6.06
C GLN A 192 -0.62 -0.39 5.86
N ASP A 193 -1.67 -1.04 6.36
CA ASP A 193 -2.99 -0.46 6.54
C ASP A 193 -3.06 0.25 7.92
N PHE A 194 -4.23 0.46 8.50
CA PHE A 194 -4.41 0.92 9.89
C PHE A 194 -3.72 0.04 10.99
N GLY A 195 -2.94 -0.98 10.62
CA GLY A 195 -2.26 -1.91 11.52
C GLY A 195 -0.98 -1.32 12.13
N ASN A 196 -1.14 -0.53 13.19
CA ASN A 196 -0.31 -0.47 14.43
C ASN A 196 -0.84 0.60 15.41
N CYS A 197 -2.14 0.90 15.37
CA CYS A 197 -2.79 1.78 16.35
C CYS A 197 -3.49 0.94 17.42
N GLN A 198 -2.73 0.34 18.33
CA GLN A 198 -3.27 -0.19 19.59
C GLN A 198 -2.57 0.51 20.75
N GLY A 199 -3.35 1.16 21.63
CA GLY A 199 -2.87 1.90 22.80
C GLY A 199 -3.41 3.32 22.85
N GLU A 200 -3.86 3.76 24.03
CA GLU A 200 -4.51 5.06 24.33
C GLU A 200 -3.59 6.30 24.15
N GLY A 201 -2.48 6.17 23.41
CA GLY A 201 -1.59 7.27 23.06
C GLY A 201 -1.37 7.30 21.56
N GLY A 202 -2.24 8.06 20.86
CA GLY A 202 -2.18 8.45 19.45
C GLY A 202 -1.18 7.74 18.54
N CYS A 203 -1.68 7.02 17.53
CA CYS A 203 -0.95 6.30 16.48
C CYS A 203 0.48 6.84 16.23
N ARG A 204 1.48 6.23 16.86
CA ARG A 204 2.88 6.53 16.56
C ARG A 204 3.25 5.80 15.28
N CYS A 205 3.35 6.55 14.19
CA CYS A 205 3.95 6.05 12.96
C CYS A 205 5.37 5.61 13.28
N ALA A 206 5.73 4.35 12.96
CA ALA A 206 7.13 3.94 13.01
C ALA A 206 7.95 4.94 12.18
N PRO A 207 9.09 5.44 12.69
CA PRO A 207 9.88 6.43 11.97
C PRO A 207 10.26 5.86 10.59
N ALA A 208 10.07 6.66 9.54
CA ALA A 208 10.53 6.31 8.20
C ALA A 208 12.02 5.99 8.28
N ALA A 209 12.44 4.86 7.70
CA ALA A 209 13.84 4.44 7.68
C ALA A 209 14.68 5.55 7.02
N GLY A 210 15.45 6.28 7.83
CA GLY A 210 16.20 7.46 7.40
C GLY A 210 16.84 8.24 8.56
N SER A 211 16.33 8.13 9.79
CA SER A 211 17.01 8.63 10.99
C SER A 211 17.79 7.51 11.66
N HIS A 212 18.95 7.12 11.10
CA HIS A 212 19.95 6.47 11.93
C HIS A 212 20.30 7.40 13.09
N PRO A 213 20.09 7.02 14.37
CA PRO A 213 20.72 7.75 15.45
C PRO A 213 22.22 7.62 15.22
N ARG A 214 22.90 8.75 14.96
CA ARG A 214 24.37 8.80 14.91
C ARG A 214 24.87 8.04 16.13
N ARG A 215 25.51 6.88 15.91
CA ARG A 215 26.27 6.16 16.94
C ARG A 215 27.15 7.20 17.63
N ARG A 216 26.80 7.58 18.86
CA ARG A 216 27.73 8.31 19.73
C ARG A 216 28.98 7.42 19.79
N ARG A 217 30.11 7.96 19.32
CA ARG A 217 31.42 7.30 19.41
C ARG A 217 31.62 6.90 20.87
N GLY A 218 31.81 5.61 21.10
CA GLY A 218 32.10 5.06 22.42
C GLY A 218 33.43 5.60 22.93
N HIS A 219 33.47 5.93 24.22
CA HIS A 219 34.70 5.96 24.99
C HIS A 219 35.12 4.53 25.36
N PRO A 220 36.43 4.25 25.45
CA PRO A 220 36.94 2.89 25.58
C PRO A 220 36.78 2.31 26.99
N ARG A 221 36.35 1.04 26.99
CA ARG A 221 36.56 -0.07 27.94
C ARG A 221 37.19 0.23 29.31
N THR A 222 36.51 -0.28 30.34
CA THR A 222 37.17 -0.89 31.49
C THR A 222 36.62 -2.30 31.67
N THR A 223 37.49 -3.28 31.45
CA THR A 223 37.31 -4.71 31.72
C THR A 223 37.55 -4.99 33.21
N ALA A 224 36.70 -5.79 33.84
CA ALA A 224 37.03 -6.51 35.08
C ALA A 224 36.35 -7.89 35.08
N PRO A 225 36.97 -8.93 35.67
CA PRO A 225 36.91 -10.28 35.14
C PRO A 225 35.89 -11.20 35.84
N LEU A 226 35.58 -12.29 35.13
CA LEU A 226 34.85 -13.46 35.63
C LEU A 226 35.57 -14.10 36.82
N HIS A 227 34.82 -14.37 37.89
CA HIS A 227 35.13 -15.46 38.81
C HIS A 227 34.07 -16.54 38.67
N ALA A 228 34.52 -17.72 38.25
CA ALA A 228 33.81 -18.97 38.39
C ALA A 228 33.91 -19.43 39.84
N ASP A 229 32.82 -19.97 40.39
CA ASP A 229 32.96 -21.01 41.40
C ASP A 229 31.86 -22.06 41.26
N ARG A 230 32.28 -23.32 41.35
CA ARG A 230 31.50 -24.55 41.23
C ARG A 230 31.34 -25.13 42.63
N THR A 231 30.11 -25.42 43.04
CA THR A 231 29.70 -26.51 43.96
C THR A 231 28.16 -26.47 43.95
N GLY A 232 27.37 -27.53 43.93
CA GLY A 232 27.54 -28.95 44.19
C GLY A 232 26.11 -29.53 44.31
N ASP A 233 26.02 -30.85 44.26
CA ASP A 233 24.82 -31.70 44.11
C ASP A 233 23.59 -31.43 44.98
N GLY A 234 22.42 -31.88 44.48
CA GLY A 234 21.20 -32.03 45.28
C GLY A 234 20.01 -32.57 44.48
N GLN A 235 19.98 -33.89 44.25
CA GLN A 235 18.82 -34.66 43.78
C GLN A 235 17.68 -34.67 44.82
N HIS A 236 16.41 -34.48 44.40
CA HIS A 236 15.22 -35.35 44.68
C HIS A 236 13.87 -34.71 44.21
N PRO A 237 12.74 -35.46 44.11
CA PRO A 237 11.97 -35.68 42.87
C PRO A 237 10.55 -35.02 42.88
N PRO A 238 9.67 -35.24 41.87
CA PRO A 238 8.39 -34.50 41.76
C PRO A 238 7.24 -35.19 42.51
N PRO A 239 6.24 -34.44 43.02
CA PRO A 239 5.02 -35.04 43.53
C PRO A 239 3.97 -35.28 42.44
N ARG A 240 3.28 -36.41 42.63
CA ARG A 240 2.29 -37.08 41.78
C ARG A 240 1.01 -36.30 41.54
N ALA A 241 0.39 -36.68 40.43
CA ALA A 241 -1.02 -36.50 40.10
C ALA A 241 -1.97 -36.98 41.23
N LEU A 242 -3.05 -36.22 41.42
CA LEU A 242 -4.28 -36.69 42.07
C LEU A 242 -5.43 -36.59 41.08
N VAL A 243 -6.11 -37.72 40.96
CA VAL A 243 -7.33 -38.02 40.23
C VAL A 243 -8.53 -37.60 41.09
N GLY A 244 -9.59 -37.11 40.43
CA GLY A 244 -10.95 -36.93 40.96
C GLY A 244 -11.65 -35.83 40.17
N GLY A 245 -12.72 -36.01 39.41
CA GLY A 245 -13.78 -37.02 39.49
C GLY A 245 -15.07 -36.37 40.00
N VAL A 246 -16.07 -36.30 39.13
CA VAL A 246 -17.52 -36.10 39.39
C VAL A 246 -18.03 -34.66 39.59
N ALA A 247 -18.64 -34.09 38.54
CA ALA A 247 -20.09 -33.88 38.38
C ALA A 247 -20.37 -33.12 37.08
#